data_AF-A0A1F4E0C9-F1
#
_entry.id   AF-A0A1F4E0C9-F1
#
_cell.length_a   1.000
_cell.length_b   1.000
_cell.length_c   1.000
_cell.angle_alpha   90.00
_cell.angle_beta   90.00
_cell.angle_gamma   90.00
#
_symmetry.space_group_name_H-M   'P 1'
#
loop_
_entity.id
_entity.type
_entity.pdbx_description
1 polymer ?
#
loop_
_entity_poly.entity_id
_entity_poly.type
_entity_poly.pdbx_seq_one_letter_code
_entity_poly.pdbx_strand_id
1 'polypeptide(L)'
;MSASVADYAPRLEALAHKLGLDYHPVDFELVPTTFMMEVAVYGLPVRMPHWSFGVRYIHQLIRRSMGHSRIFEVMFPGDPCHAYLVSTNTVAENTLVTAHVLGHADFARNNQLFARFEQMAGTHIVEHAAAQAHRIEGAVTEFGQERVEAVLDAALALEPHVDINTELHRSSYPTELKTPEQTTAEDPFRERFKDLPGEKGAPEASKEPHRAPIPPAPEYDLLWFIAHYAPELEDWERDVFLAVREESFYFYPVFACHIMNEGWASYWHARLLREADFLPENLYLDAVKAHSDVVRPFAAEQQTALAVNPYHLGFSMWEHLVEKQGIERARQICREEDDFGFIRNYLDRELAEKLGLFVFEAREDGEVKITGRDIEA
;
A
#
# COMPACT_ATOMS: atom_id res chain seq x y z
N MET A 1 -15.48 -17.17 -33.62
CA MET A 1 -15.00 -15.81 -33.34
C MET A 1 -14.10 -15.92 -32.12
N SER A 2 -12.83 -15.48 -32.19
CA SER A 2 -11.95 -15.57 -31.02
C SER A 2 -12.43 -14.55 -30.00
N ALA A 3 -13.01 -15.01 -28.90
CA ALA A 3 -13.42 -14.15 -27.82
C ALA A 3 -12.20 -13.38 -27.30
N SER A 4 -12.33 -12.07 -27.16
CA SER A 4 -11.29 -11.17 -26.63
C SER A 4 -11.75 -10.56 -25.32
N VAL A 5 -10.81 -9.99 -24.56
CA VAL A 5 -11.09 -9.26 -23.31
C VAL A 5 -12.16 -8.17 -23.53
N ALA A 6 -12.12 -7.52 -24.70
CA ALA A 6 -13.07 -6.48 -25.08
C ALA A 6 -14.52 -6.97 -25.18
N ASP A 7 -14.75 -8.28 -25.33
CA ASP A 7 -16.11 -8.84 -25.42
C ASP A 7 -16.76 -9.05 -24.04
N TYR A 8 -15.95 -9.28 -23.00
CA TYR A 8 -16.44 -9.62 -21.66
C TYR A 8 -16.31 -8.48 -20.65
N ALA A 9 -15.32 -7.59 -20.79
CA ALA A 9 -15.11 -6.51 -19.83
C ALA A 9 -16.33 -5.60 -19.64
N PRO A 10 -17.02 -5.09 -20.69
CA PRO A 10 -18.21 -4.25 -20.50
C PRO A 10 -19.36 -5.00 -19.82
N ARG A 11 -19.44 -6.32 -19.98
CA ARG A 11 -20.48 -7.16 -19.37
C ARG A 11 -20.20 -7.42 -17.90
N LEU A 12 -18.92 -7.60 -17.54
CA LEU A 12 -18.46 -7.70 -16.15
C LEU A 12 -18.65 -6.37 -15.43
N GLU A 13 -18.34 -5.24 -16.05
CA GLU A 13 -18.59 -3.91 -15.49
C GLU A 13 -20.08 -3.68 -15.21
N ALA A 14 -20.95 -3.99 -16.19
CA ALA A 14 -22.39 -3.89 -16.00
C ALA A 14 -22.91 -4.79 -14.86
N LEU A 15 -22.34 -6.00 -14.73
CA LEU A 15 -22.66 -6.92 -13.64
C LEU A 15 -22.16 -6.37 -12.29
N ALA A 16 -20.96 -5.82 -12.24
CA ALA A 16 -20.38 -5.25 -11.02
C ALA A 16 -21.21 -4.06 -10.50
N HIS A 17 -21.61 -3.14 -11.37
CA HIS A 17 -22.54 -2.06 -10.99
C HIS A 17 -23.90 -2.60 -10.52
N LYS A 18 -24.42 -3.65 -11.16
CA LYS A 18 -25.68 -4.30 -10.73
C LYS A 18 -25.56 -4.93 -9.33
N LEU A 19 -24.39 -5.45 -8.97
CA LEU A 19 -24.10 -6.00 -7.63
C LEU A 19 -23.71 -4.93 -6.60
N GLY A 20 -23.58 -3.67 -7.05
CA GLY A 20 -23.34 -2.51 -6.19
C GLY A 20 -21.86 -2.25 -5.90
N LEU A 21 -20.95 -2.60 -6.80
CA LEU A 21 -19.59 -2.05 -6.78
C LEU A 21 -19.61 -0.61 -7.28
N ASP A 22 -18.78 0.22 -6.66
CA ASP A 22 -18.66 1.65 -6.92
C ASP A 22 -17.19 2.02 -7.12
N TYR A 23 -16.78 2.19 -8.38
CA TYR A 23 -15.39 2.47 -8.79
C TYR A 23 -15.33 3.53 -9.91
N HIS A 24 -14.15 4.11 -10.15
CA HIS A 24 -13.89 4.99 -11.29
C HIS A 24 -13.77 4.19 -12.60
N PRO A 25 -14.02 4.77 -13.78
CA PRO A 25 -13.84 4.08 -15.05
C PRO A 25 -12.48 3.39 -15.14
N VAL A 26 -12.45 2.14 -15.62
CA VAL A 26 -11.23 1.34 -15.70
C VAL A 26 -10.78 1.23 -17.15
N ASP A 27 -9.58 1.72 -17.43
CA ASP A 27 -8.93 1.61 -18.73
C ASP A 27 -8.03 0.36 -18.76
N PHE A 28 -8.50 -0.68 -19.46
CA PHE A 28 -7.77 -1.92 -19.64
C PHE A 28 -6.84 -1.89 -20.85
N GLU A 29 -5.54 -2.11 -20.63
CA GLU A 29 -4.52 -2.18 -21.69
C GLU A 29 -3.77 -3.52 -21.67
N LEU A 30 -3.60 -4.14 -22.84
CA LEU A 30 -2.79 -5.35 -22.99
C LEU A 30 -1.33 -4.96 -23.24
N VAL A 31 -0.45 -5.41 -22.35
CA VAL A 31 0.97 -5.06 -22.37
C VAL A 31 1.88 -6.28 -22.49
N PRO A 32 3.09 -6.13 -23.05
CA PRO A 32 4.09 -7.19 -23.07
C PRO A 32 4.50 -7.61 -21.66
N THR A 33 4.94 -8.86 -21.50
CA THR A 33 5.37 -9.31 -20.16
C THR A 33 6.60 -8.57 -19.62
N THR A 34 7.44 -8.00 -20.50
CA THR A 34 8.59 -7.18 -20.06
C THR A 34 8.14 -5.93 -19.33
N PHE A 35 7.11 -5.25 -19.84
CA PHE A 35 6.53 -4.08 -19.19
C PHE A 35 5.99 -4.44 -17.80
N MET A 36 5.27 -5.55 -17.68
CA MET A 36 4.73 -6.01 -16.39
C MET A 36 5.82 -6.31 -15.36
N MET A 37 6.94 -6.86 -15.82
CA MET A 37 8.11 -7.12 -14.99
C MET A 37 8.80 -5.83 -14.54
N GLU A 38 8.92 -4.86 -15.44
CA GLU A 38 9.45 -3.53 -15.12
C GLU A 38 8.56 -2.87 -14.07
N VAL A 39 7.25 -2.77 -14.33
CA VAL A 39 6.33 -2.14 -13.38
C VAL A 39 6.31 -2.87 -12.03
N ALA A 40 6.35 -4.20 -11.97
CA ALA A 40 6.39 -4.92 -10.69
C ALA A 40 7.67 -4.69 -9.88
N VAL A 41 8.76 -4.28 -10.53
CA VAL A 41 10.06 -4.04 -9.88
C VAL A 41 10.24 -2.57 -9.53
N TYR A 42 9.92 -1.69 -10.47
CA TYR A 42 10.03 -0.25 -10.32
C TYR A 42 8.83 0.35 -9.61
N GLY A 43 7.69 -0.34 -9.54
CA GLY A 43 6.43 0.16 -8.97
C GLY A 43 5.65 1.07 -9.92
N LEU A 44 6.31 1.80 -10.82
CA LEU A 44 5.70 2.69 -11.81
C LEU A 44 6.26 2.40 -13.22
N PRO A 45 5.50 2.70 -14.30
CA PRO A 45 5.97 2.53 -15.68
C PRO A 45 7.21 3.36 -16.02
N VAL A 46 7.27 4.58 -15.52
CA VAL A 46 8.42 5.47 -15.63
C VAL A 46 8.76 5.94 -14.22
N ARG A 47 9.96 5.59 -13.74
CA ARG A 47 10.48 5.95 -12.42
C ARG A 47 11.93 6.39 -12.53
N MET A 48 12.41 7.14 -11.55
CA MET A 48 13.82 7.51 -11.44
C MET A 48 14.73 6.26 -11.50
N PRO A 49 15.79 6.29 -12.33
CA PRO A 49 16.71 5.17 -12.46
C PRO A 49 17.55 5.02 -11.18
N HIS A 50 17.65 3.78 -10.69
CA HIS A 50 18.49 3.46 -9.53
C HIS A 50 18.97 2.01 -9.58
N TRP A 51 20.23 1.76 -9.20
CA TRP A 51 20.86 0.45 -9.29
C TRP A 51 20.11 -0.63 -8.46
N SER A 52 19.51 -0.24 -7.34
CA SER A 52 18.80 -1.17 -6.45
C SER A 52 17.58 -1.80 -7.15
N PHE A 53 16.92 -1.07 -8.06
CA PHE A 53 15.84 -1.61 -8.87
C PHE A 53 16.34 -2.64 -9.89
N GLY A 54 17.53 -2.44 -10.47
CA GLY A 54 18.17 -3.42 -11.34
C GLY A 54 18.46 -4.75 -10.61
N VAL A 55 18.90 -4.70 -9.36
CA VAL A 55 19.09 -5.91 -8.53
C VAL A 55 17.76 -6.62 -8.26
N ARG A 56 16.72 -5.86 -7.91
CA ARG A 56 15.36 -6.40 -7.72
C ARG A 56 14.81 -7.03 -9.01
N TYR A 57 15.10 -6.42 -10.17
CA TYR A 57 14.69 -6.92 -11.48
C TYR A 57 15.27 -8.31 -11.76
N ILE A 58 16.56 -8.49 -11.50
CA ILE A 58 17.23 -9.79 -11.68
C ILE A 58 16.61 -10.84 -10.76
N HIS A 59 16.37 -10.52 -9.49
CA HIS A 59 15.71 -11.45 -8.57
C HIS A 59 14.31 -11.84 -9.03
N GLN A 60 13.53 -10.88 -9.51
CA GLN A 60 12.17 -11.12 -9.98
C GLN A 60 12.17 -11.96 -11.27
N LEU A 61 13.10 -11.71 -12.19
CA LEU A 61 13.29 -12.55 -13.39
C LEU A 61 13.62 -14.00 -13.03
N ILE A 62 14.53 -14.22 -12.07
CA ILE A 62 14.92 -15.56 -11.62
C ILE A 62 13.71 -16.29 -11.03
N ARG A 63 12.97 -15.67 -10.11
CA ARG A 63 11.76 -16.27 -9.51
C ARG A 63 10.72 -16.63 -10.56
N ARG A 64 10.51 -15.75 -11.56
CA ARG A 64 9.60 -16.01 -12.68
C ARG A 64 10.07 -17.18 -13.53
N SER A 65 11.37 -17.25 -13.87
CA SER A 65 11.93 -18.37 -14.65
C SER A 65 11.77 -19.73 -13.97
N MET A 66 11.72 -19.74 -12.63
CA MET A 66 11.46 -20.91 -11.79
C MET A 66 9.97 -21.21 -11.62
N GLY A 67 9.06 -20.44 -12.24
CA GLY A 67 7.61 -20.64 -12.16
C GLY A 67 6.96 -20.17 -10.85
N HIS A 68 7.68 -19.41 -10.01
CA HIS A 68 7.23 -19.01 -8.68
C HIS A 68 6.59 -17.62 -8.60
N SER A 69 6.51 -16.88 -9.70
CA SER A 69 5.88 -15.55 -9.72
C SER A 69 5.29 -15.27 -11.10
N ARG A 70 3.97 -15.36 -11.20
CA ARG A 70 3.21 -14.94 -12.37
C ARG A 70 2.36 -13.74 -11.96
N ILE A 71 2.72 -12.58 -12.51
CA ILE A 71 1.96 -11.35 -12.33
C ILE A 71 0.92 -11.34 -13.44
N PHE A 72 -0.36 -11.30 -13.08
CA PHE A 72 -1.46 -11.32 -14.03
C PHE A 72 -1.86 -9.90 -14.46
N GLU A 73 -1.80 -8.96 -13.51
CA GLU A 73 -2.14 -7.55 -13.66
C GLU A 73 -1.23 -6.63 -12.85
N VAL A 74 -1.21 -5.37 -13.26
CA VAL A 74 -0.83 -4.24 -12.41
C VAL A 74 -1.87 -3.16 -12.65
N MET A 75 -2.30 -2.48 -11.58
CA MET A 75 -3.22 -1.37 -11.70
C MET A 75 -2.76 -0.17 -10.88
N PHE A 76 -3.10 1.01 -11.41
CA PHE A 76 -2.89 2.29 -10.77
C PHE A 76 -4.27 2.91 -10.49
N PRO A 77 -4.68 3.02 -9.21
CA PRO A 77 -5.91 3.70 -8.87
C PRO A 77 -5.85 5.17 -9.28
N GLY A 78 -6.97 5.69 -9.76
CA GLY A 78 -7.10 7.03 -10.31
C GLY A 78 -8.47 7.25 -10.96
N ASP A 79 -8.66 8.41 -11.58
CA ASP A 79 -9.85 8.75 -12.36
C ASP A 79 -9.43 9.24 -13.76
N PRO A 80 -9.31 8.34 -14.76
CA PRO A 80 -9.65 6.91 -14.73
C PRO A 80 -8.61 6.03 -14.04
N CYS A 81 -9.01 4.82 -13.65
CA CYS A 81 -8.14 3.77 -13.12
C CYS A 81 -7.46 3.05 -14.28
N HIS A 82 -6.12 2.98 -14.30
CA HIS A 82 -5.38 2.32 -15.37
C HIS A 82 -5.02 0.89 -14.97
N ALA A 83 -5.41 -0.10 -15.78
CA ALA A 83 -5.16 -1.51 -15.53
C ALA A 83 -4.43 -2.18 -16.70
N TYR A 84 -3.26 -2.73 -16.43
CA TYR A 84 -2.41 -3.38 -17.41
C TYR A 84 -2.48 -4.91 -17.25
N LEU A 85 -2.87 -5.62 -18.32
CA LEU A 85 -2.93 -7.08 -18.35
C LEU A 85 -1.84 -7.66 -19.25
N VAL A 86 -1.26 -8.78 -18.86
CA VAL A 86 -0.24 -9.45 -19.69
C VAL A 86 -0.86 -9.96 -21.00
N SER A 87 -0.26 -9.62 -22.14
CA SER A 87 -0.71 -10.04 -23.47
C SER A 87 -0.69 -11.57 -23.70
N THR A 88 0.03 -12.32 -22.87
CA THR A 88 0.15 -13.80 -22.95
C THR A 88 -0.92 -14.54 -22.15
N ASN A 89 -1.77 -13.83 -21.41
CA ASN A 89 -2.86 -14.43 -20.66
C ASN A 89 -3.89 -15.04 -21.61
N THR A 90 -4.46 -16.17 -21.20
CA THR A 90 -5.62 -16.77 -21.85
C THR A 90 -6.85 -15.90 -21.67
N VAL A 91 -7.90 -16.12 -22.47
CA VAL A 91 -9.17 -15.39 -22.34
C VAL A 91 -9.80 -15.63 -20.96
N ALA A 92 -9.71 -16.85 -20.43
CA ALA A 92 -10.22 -17.19 -19.11
C ALA A 92 -9.44 -16.46 -18.00
N GLU A 93 -8.10 -16.43 -18.09
CA GLU A 93 -7.26 -15.65 -17.18
C GLU A 93 -7.61 -14.16 -17.24
N ASN A 94 -7.70 -13.56 -18.43
CA ASN A 94 -8.07 -12.14 -18.54
C ASN A 94 -9.50 -11.85 -18.07
N THR A 95 -10.43 -12.81 -18.17
CA THR A 95 -11.80 -12.66 -17.63
C THR A 95 -11.77 -12.61 -16.10
N LEU A 96 -11.00 -13.50 -15.46
CA LEU A 96 -10.76 -13.48 -14.01
C LEU A 96 -10.08 -12.16 -13.59
N VAL A 97 -9.02 -11.77 -14.28
CA VAL A 97 -8.24 -10.56 -14.00
C VAL A 97 -9.10 -9.31 -14.13
N THR A 98 -9.94 -9.23 -15.16
CA THR A 98 -10.88 -8.11 -15.32
C THR A 98 -11.79 -8.01 -14.10
N ALA A 99 -12.41 -9.12 -13.69
CA ALA A 99 -13.27 -9.14 -12.49
C ALA A 99 -12.50 -8.78 -11.20
N HIS A 100 -11.22 -9.17 -11.12
CA HIS A 100 -10.34 -8.86 -10.00
C HIS A 100 -10.02 -7.36 -9.91
N VAL A 101 -9.60 -6.76 -11.02
CA VAL A 101 -9.33 -5.32 -11.13
C VAL A 101 -10.56 -4.49 -10.75
N LEU A 102 -11.77 -4.90 -11.13
CA LEU A 102 -12.99 -4.21 -10.69
C LEU A 102 -13.16 -4.21 -9.17
N GLY A 103 -12.79 -5.32 -8.50
CA GLY A 103 -12.79 -5.40 -7.05
C GLY A 103 -11.73 -4.51 -6.39
N HIS A 104 -10.52 -4.45 -6.94
CA HIS A 104 -9.51 -3.50 -6.48
C HIS A 104 -9.91 -2.04 -6.70
N ALA A 105 -10.52 -1.73 -7.85
CA ALA A 105 -10.98 -0.37 -8.16
C ALA A 105 -12.09 0.07 -7.19
N ASP A 106 -12.97 -0.86 -6.81
CA ASP A 106 -13.96 -0.65 -5.74
C ASP A 106 -13.29 -0.44 -4.38
N PHE A 107 -12.29 -1.24 -4.03
CA PHE A 107 -11.54 -1.08 -2.78
C PHE A 107 -10.86 0.29 -2.70
N ALA A 108 -10.08 0.65 -3.71
CA ALA A 108 -9.30 1.89 -3.75
C ALA A 108 -10.20 3.13 -3.63
N ARG A 109 -11.33 3.15 -4.35
CA ARG A 109 -12.28 4.28 -4.30
C ARG A 109 -12.97 4.43 -2.94
N ASN A 110 -13.19 3.33 -2.22
CA ASN A 110 -14.02 3.34 -1.01
C ASN A 110 -13.24 3.35 0.30
N ASN A 111 -11.95 3.02 0.29
CA ASN A 111 -11.09 3.00 1.47
C ASN A 111 -10.62 4.41 1.86
N GLN A 112 -10.77 4.78 3.15
CA GLN A 112 -10.41 6.11 3.65
C GLN A 112 -8.90 6.40 3.57
N LEU A 113 -8.06 5.37 3.68
CA LEU A 113 -6.61 5.54 3.55
C LEU A 113 -6.26 5.90 2.11
N PHE A 114 -6.77 5.15 1.13
CA PHE A 114 -6.61 5.51 -0.29
C PHE A 114 -7.11 6.93 -0.58
N ALA A 115 -8.34 7.25 -0.18
CA ALA A 115 -8.92 8.58 -0.40
C ALA A 115 -8.09 9.72 0.23
N ARG A 116 -7.55 9.51 1.44
CA ARG A 116 -6.68 10.49 2.11
C ARG A 116 -5.39 10.71 1.32
N PHE A 117 -4.74 9.64 0.89
CA PHE A 117 -3.45 9.73 0.20
C PHE A 117 -3.60 10.23 -1.24
N GLU A 118 -4.67 9.85 -1.95
CA GLU A 118 -5.03 10.42 -3.27
C GLU A 118 -5.28 11.93 -3.19
N GLN A 119 -5.91 12.44 -2.13
CA GLN A 119 -6.07 13.89 -1.93
C GLN A 119 -4.75 14.62 -1.70
N MET A 120 -3.73 13.93 -1.18
CA MET A 120 -2.45 14.52 -0.83
C MET A 120 -1.42 14.43 -1.96
N ALA A 121 -1.24 13.24 -2.54
CA ALA A 121 -0.26 12.97 -3.61
C ALA A 121 -0.86 13.07 -5.02
N GLY A 122 -2.18 13.25 -5.13
CA GLY A 122 -2.90 13.32 -6.40
C GLY A 122 -3.22 11.96 -7.01
N THR A 123 -3.95 11.99 -8.12
CA THR A 123 -4.41 10.80 -8.86
C THR A 123 -3.57 10.48 -10.11
N HIS A 124 -2.60 11.33 -10.46
CA HIS A 124 -1.86 11.26 -11.72
C HIS A 124 -0.41 10.78 -11.52
N ILE A 125 -0.18 9.85 -10.59
CA ILE A 125 1.18 9.45 -10.18
C ILE A 125 2.12 9.10 -11.34
N VAL A 126 1.59 8.49 -12.41
CA VAL A 126 2.38 8.06 -13.57
C VAL A 126 3.00 9.28 -14.27
N GLU A 127 2.23 10.37 -14.39
CA GLU A 127 2.70 11.62 -14.98
C GLU A 127 3.70 12.33 -14.06
N HIS A 128 3.41 12.36 -12.76
CA HIS A 128 4.29 12.95 -11.73
C HIS A 128 5.65 12.23 -11.69
N ALA A 129 5.65 10.91 -11.70
CA ALA A 129 6.85 10.09 -11.67
C ALA A 129 7.65 10.17 -12.98
N ALA A 130 6.98 10.25 -14.14
CA ALA A 130 7.64 10.52 -15.41
C ALA A 130 8.33 11.89 -15.41
N ALA A 131 7.65 12.93 -14.91
CA ALA A 131 8.24 14.26 -14.77
C ALA A 131 9.44 14.26 -13.81
N GLN A 132 9.37 13.50 -12.71
CA GLN A 132 10.49 13.35 -11.79
C GLN A 132 11.67 12.61 -12.44
N ALA A 133 11.42 11.53 -13.17
CA ALA A 133 12.45 10.78 -13.87
C ALA A 133 13.24 11.69 -14.83
N HIS A 134 12.54 12.51 -15.62
CA HIS A 134 13.18 13.50 -16.49
C HIS A 134 14.00 14.55 -15.72
N ARG A 135 13.54 15.00 -14.55
CA ARG A 135 14.32 15.92 -13.69
C ARG A 135 15.62 15.26 -13.21
N ILE A 136 15.55 14.01 -12.79
CA ILE A 136 16.73 13.23 -12.37
C ILE A 136 17.71 13.05 -13.54
N GLU A 137 17.23 12.74 -14.75
CA GLU A 137 18.07 12.65 -15.95
C GLU A 137 18.77 13.98 -16.29
N GLY A 138 18.05 15.10 -16.13
CA GLY A 138 18.62 16.44 -16.23
C GLY A 138 19.73 16.67 -15.21
N ALA A 139 19.47 16.33 -13.94
CA ALA A 139 20.46 16.43 -12.86
C ALA A 139 21.70 15.55 -13.12
N VAL A 140 21.52 14.34 -13.65
CA VAL A 140 22.64 13.46 -14.03
C VAL A 140 23.50 14.10 -15.12
N THR A 141 22.88 14.76 -16.10
CA THR A 141 23.57 15.46 -17.18
C THR A 141 24.38 16.66 -16.68
N GLU A 142 23.84 17.40 -15.70
CA GLU A 142 24.44 18.62 -15.17
C GLU A 142 25.49 18.36 -14.07
N PHE A 143 25.19 17.48 -13.12
CA PHE A 143 25.97 17.27 -11.90
C PHE A 143 26.77 15.96 -11.89
N GLY A 144 26.54 15.08 -12.87
CA GLY A 144 27.22 13.79 -13.01
C GLY A 144 26.52 12.66 -12.25
N GLN A 145 26.65 11.44 -12.80
CA GLN A 145 25.95 10.26 -12.32
C GLN A 145 26.25 9.91 -10.85
N GLU A 146 27.54 9.81 -10.48
CA GLU A 146 27.95 9.38 -9.13
C GLU A 146 27.36 10.29 -8.03
N ARG A 147 27.27 11.59 -8.30
CA ARG A 147 26.75 12.56 -7.34
C ARG A 147 25.24 12.41 -7.16
N VAL A 148 24.49 12.32 -8.24
CA VAL A 148 23.03 12.14 -8.20
C VAL A 148 22.67 10.80 -7.56
N GLU A 149 23.40 9.74 -7.90
CA GLU A 149 23.20 8.40 -7.34
C GLU A 149 23.45 8.38 -5.82
N ALA A 150 24.49 9.05 -5.32
CA ALA A 150 24.74 9.15 -3.88
C ALA A 150 23.60 9.85 -3.11
N VAL A 151 22.99 10.88 -3.70
CA VAL A 151 21.84 11.60 -3.11
C VAL A 151 20.59 10.71 -3.14
N LEU A 152 20.35 10.01 -4.26
CA LEU A 152 19.25 9.05 -4.38
C LEU A 152 19.38 7.87 -3.41
N ASP A 153 20.59 7.31 -3.24
CA ASP A 153 20.89 6.26 -2.28
C ASP A 153 20.52 6.71 -0.85
N ALA A 154 20.92 7.93 -0.48
CA ALA A 154 20.61 8.49 0.84
C ALA A 154 19.09 8.68 1.03
N ALA A 155 18.40 9.22 0.02
CA ALA A 155 16.96 9.43 0.10
C ALA A 155 16.18 8.11 0.16
N LEU A 156 16.49 7.13 -0.71
CA LEU A 156 15.84 5.83 -0.73
C LEU A 156 16.13 5.00 0.54
N ALA A 157 17.32 5.14 1.15
CA ALA A 157 17.62 4.50 2.43
C ALA A 157 16.75 5.06 3.58
N LEU A 158 16.28 6.31 3.46
CA LEU A 158 15.46 6.99 4.45
C LEU A 158 13.96 6.91 4.14
N GLU A 159 13.55 6.36 3.00
CA GLU A 159 12.16 6.12 2.57
C GLU A 159 11.25 5.56 3.69
N PRO A 160 11.67 4.60 4.53
CA PRO A 160 10.80 4.06 5.58
C PRO A 160 10.49 5.02 6.74
N HIS A 161 11.19 6.15 6.83
CA HIS A 161 11.09 7.14 7.92
C HIS A 161 10.26 8.35 7.49
N VAL A 162 9.15 8.12 6.80
CA VAL A 162 8.20 9.16 6.39
C VAL A 162 7.03 9.18 7.37
N ASP A 163 6.61 10.37 7.81
CA ASP A 163 5.49 10.50 8.73
C ASP A 163 4.15 10.59 7.98
N ILE A 164 3.57 9.42 7.77
CA ILE A 164 2.25 9.19 7.17
C ILE A 164 1.08 9.87 7.90
N ASN A 165 1.27 10.26 9.17
CA ASN A 165 0.21 10.90 9.94
C ASN A 165 0.14 12.39 9.68
N THR A 166 1.16 12.97 9.05
CA THR A 166 1.24 14.39 8.72
C THR A 166 0.90 14.67 7.27
N GLU A 167 0.63 15.94 6.95
CA GLU A 167 0.35 16.37 5.58
C GLU A 167 1.61 16.30 4.70
N LEU A 168 1.42 15.97 3.42
CA LEU A 168 2.48 15.96 2.41
C LEU A 168 3.02 17.39 2.26
N HIS A 169 2.13 18.36 2.11
CA HIS A 169 2.49 19.77 2.10
C HIS A 169 2.24 20.36 3.49
N ARG A 170 3.29 20.50 4.29
CA ARG A 170 3.23 21.09 5.64
C ARG A 170 4.15 22.29 5.77
N SER A 171 3.77 23.23 6.63
CA SER A 171 4.53 24.46 6.87
C SER A 171 5.86 24.16 7.56
N SER A 172 6.87 25.01 7.33
CA SER A 172 8.12 24.98 8.07
C SER A 172 7.89 25.22 9.58
N TYR A 173 8.87 24.81 10.39
CA TYR A 173 8.84 24.96 11.83
C TYR A 173 8.66 26.44 12.21
N PRO A 174 7.86 26.71 13.26
CA PRO A 174 7.72 28.05 13.77
C PRO A 174 9.08 28.57 14.23
N THR A 175 9.44 29.79 13.82
CA THR A 175 10.72 30.42 14.19
C THR A 175 10.80 30.73 15.69
N GLU A 176 9.65 30.97 16.31
CA GLU A 176 9.52 31.30 17.73
C GLU A 176 8.68 30.25 18.44
N LEU A 177 9.15 29.78 19.60
CA LEU A 177 8.31 28.99 20.49
C LEU A 177 7.24 29.92 21.07
N LYS A 178 5.98 29.72 20.67
CA LYS A 178 4.87 30.31 21.42
C LYS A 178 4.96 29.73 22.82
N THR A 179 5.31 30.56 23.81
CA THR A 179 5.10 30.21 25.21
C THR A 179 3.65 29.77 25.30
N PRO A 180 3.33 28.60 25.89
CA PRO A 180 1.95 28.24 26.12
C PRO A 180 1.32 29.45 26.78
N GLU A 181 0.31 30.05 26.15
CA GLU A 181 -0.52 31.01 26.85
C GLU A 181 -0.95 30.25 28.10
N GLN A 182 -0.40 30.63 29.25
CA GLN A 182 -0.94 30.16 30.51
C GLN A 182 -2.38 30.57 30.42
N THR A 183 -3.27 29.61 30.17
CA THR A 183 -4.69 29.83 30.21
C THR A 183 -4.92 30.45 31.57
N THR A 184 -5.20 31.76 31.59
CA THR A 184 -5.61 32.48 32.79
C THR A 184 -6.99 32.03 33.25
N ALA A 185 -7.58 31.04 32.57
CA ALA A 185 -8.71 30.29 33.08
C ALA A 185 -8.30 29.68 34.42
N GLU A 186 -8.95 30.16 35.48
CA GLU A 186 -8.84 29.68 36.84
C GLU A 186 -9.04 28.17 36.86
N ASP A 187 -7.95 27.41 36.81
CA ASP A 187 -7.97 25.96 36.97
C ASP A 187 -8.24 25.66 38.46
N PRO A 188 -9.45 25.18 38.83
CA PRO A 188 -9.82 24.94 40.23
C PRO A 188 -8.90 23.90 40.88
N PHE A 189 -8.26 23.06 40.08
CA PHE A 189 -7.27 22.10 40.55
C PHE A 189 -6.02 22.83 41.06
N ARG A 190 -5.46 23.75 40.27
CA ARG A 190 -4.27 24.54 40.68
C ARG A 190 -4.52 25.44 41.89
N GLU A 191 -5.69 26.06 42.00
CA GLU A 191 -6.03 26.86 43.20
C GLU A 191 -6.01 26.02 44.48
N ARG A 192 -6.51 24.79 44.41
CA ARG A 192 -6.67 23.92 45.58
C ARG A 192 -5.34 23.41 46.15
N PHE A 193 -4.27 23.46 45.37
CA PHE A 193 -2.93 22.97 45.74
C PHE A 193 -1.87 24.07 45.89
N LYS A 194 -2.21 25.35 45.62
CA LYS A 194 -1.29 26.51 45.72
C LYS A 194 -0.63 26.70 47.09
N ASP A 195 -1.28 26.28 48.17
CA ASP A 195 -0.84 26.52 49.55
C ASP A 195 -0.18 25.30 50.23
N LEU A 196 0.25 24.29 49.45
CA LEU A 196 0.95 23.15 50.00
C LEU A 196 2.36 23.57 50.51
N PRO A 197 2.70 23.28 51.78
CA PRO A 197 3.99 23.66 52.33
C PRO A 197 5.14 22.92 51.63
N GLY A 198 5.95 23.65 50.87
CA GLY A 198 7.10 23.13 50.13
C GLY A 198 7.12 23.46 48.63
N GLU A 199 5.99 23.89 48.05
CA GLU A 199 5.97 24.40 46.68
C GLU A 199 6.58 25.81 46.63
N LYS A 200 7.70 25.96 45.93
CA LYS A 200 8.19 27.26 45.49
C LYS A 200 7.34 27.66 44.29
N GLY A 201 6.75 28.86 44.32
CA GLY A 201 5.97 29.39 43.20
C GLY A 201 6.72 29.19 41.88
N ALA A 202 6.02 28.71 40.85
CA ALA A 202 6.61 28.48 39.55
C ALA A 202 7.35 29.75 39.11
N PRO A 203 8.62 29.67 38.69
CA PRO A 203 9.35 30.85 38.24
C PRO A 203 8.56 31.53 37.13
N GLU A 204 8.45 32.86 37.19
CA GLU A 204 7.82 33.64 36.12
C GLU A 204 8.52 33.26 34.80
N ALA A 205 7.76 32.65 33.88
CA ALA A 205 8.28 32.30 32.57
C ALA A 205 8.72 33.60 31.88
N SER A 206 10.00 33.66 31.49
CA SER A 206 10.53 34.81 30.76
C SER A 206 9.68 35.03 29.50
N LYS A 207 9.10 36.23 29.35
CA LYS A 207 8.27 36.62 28.20
C LYS A 207 9.08 36.93 26.93
N GLU A 208 10.38 36.70 26.95
CA GLU A 208 11.22 36.93 25.77
C GLU A 208 11.04 35.78 24.77
N PRO A 209 10.76 36.07 23.49
CA PRO A 209 10.64 35.04 22.46
C PRO A 209 11.99 34.34 22.29
N HIS A 210 12.06 33.07 22.70
CA HIS A 210 13.22 32.23 22.45
C HIS A 210 13.12 31.60 21.07
N ARG A 211 14.21 31.64 20.30
CA ARG A 211 14.31 30.97 19.00
C ARG A 211 14.09 29.47 19.21
N ALA A 212 13.18 28.88 18.45
CA ALA A 212 12.90 27.45 18.56
C ALA A 212 14.13 26.62 18.16
N PRO A 213 14.44 25.53 18.89
CA PRO A 213 15.41 24.55 18.40
C PRO A 213 14.91 23.93 17.08
N ILE A 214 15.83 23.44 16.25
CA ILE A 214 15.52 22.76 14.99
C ILE A 214 16.02 21.31 15.14
N PRO A 215 15.14 20.29 15.18
CA PRO A 215 13.68 20.40 15.17
C PRO A 215 13.10 20.86 16.54
N PRO A 216 11.93 21.50 16.57
CA PRO A 216 11.31 22.01 17.81
C PRO A 216 10.74 20.89 18.70
N ALA A 217 10.47 19.73 18.11
CA ALA A 217 10.02 18.51 18.75
C ALA A 217 10.65 17.32 17.98
N PRO A 218 10.60 16.08 18.51
CA PRO A 218 11.06 14.90 17.77
C PRO A 218 10.38 14.82 16.40
N GLU A 219 11.18 14.73 15.35
CA GLU A 219 10.72 14.66 13.96
C GLU A 219 10.94 13.24 13.42
N TYR A 220 9.87 12.61 12.94
CA TYR A 220 9.95 11.29 12.35
C TYR A 220 10.23 11.37 10.85
N ASP A 221 9.72 12.41 10.17
CA ASP A 221 9.84 12.58 8.72
C ASP A 221 11.22 13.08 8.31
N LEU A 222 12.17 12.14 8.20
CA LEU A 222 13.57 12.46 7.94
C LEU A 222 13.78 13.06 6.55
N LEU A 223 13.00 12.62 5.56
CA LEU A 223 13.09 13.15 4.20
C LEU A 223 12.68 14.62 4.15
N TRP A 224 11.53 14.97 4.73
CA TRP A 224 11.09 16.35 4.79
C TRP A 224 12.05 17.23 5.61
N PHE A 225 12.53 16.72 6.74
CA PHE A 225 13.45 17.44 7.62
C PHE A 225 14.74 17.80 6.90
N ILE A 226 15.40 16.83 6.26
CA ILE A 226 16.66 17.06 5.55
C ILE A 226 16.43 18.03 4.39
N ALA A 227 15.38 17.82 3.58
CA ALA A 227 15.07 18.70 2.44
C ALA A 227 14.88 20.17 2.84
N HIS A 228 14.33 20.47 4.02
CA HIS A 228 14.02 21.84 4.43
C HIS A 228 15.07 22.48 5.35
N TYR A 229 15.80 21.70 6.15
CA TYR A 229 16.68 22.26 7.20
C TYR A 229 18.16 21.91 7.04
N ALA A 230 18.55 21.04 6.11
CA ALA A 230 19.97 20.82 5.84
C ALA A 230 20.56 22.06 5.12
N PRO A 231 21.56 22.74 5.70
CA PRO A 231 22.10 23.98 5.12
C PRO A 231 23.01 23.71 3.91
N GLU A 232 23.57 22.52 3.81
CA GLU A 232 24.56 22.15 2.78
C GLU A 232 23.92 21.59 1.51
N LEU A 233 22.62 21.27 1.52
CA LEU A 233 21.94 20.73 0.34
C LEU A 233 21.69 21.80 -0.73
N GLU A 234 22.05 21.49 -1.96
CA GLU A 234 21.66 22.25 -3.16
C GLU A 234 20.17 22.05 -3.48
N ASP A 235 19.58 22.99 -4.21
CA ASP A 235 18.12 22.97 -4.50
C ASP A 235 17.69 21.67 -5.21
N TRP A 236 18.47 21.18 -6.17
CA TRP A 236 18.17 19.92 -6.86
C TRP A 236 18.27 18.69 -5.94
N GLU A 237 19.15 18.72 -4.93
CA GLU A 237 19.27 17.64 -3.95
C GLU A 237 18.02 17.61 -3.06
N ARG A 238 17.50 18.79 -2.68
CA ARG A 238 16.25 18.90 -1.92
C ARG A 238 15.07 18.31 -2.71
N ASP A 239 15.00 18.60 -4.00
CA ASP A 239 13.95 18.07 -4.88
C ASP A 239 13.97 16.54 -4.94
N VAL A 240 15.15 15.89 -4.89
CA VAL A 240 15.27 14.43 -4.81
C VAL A 240 14.61 13.89 -3.54
N PHE A 241 14.93 14.47 -2.38
CA PHE A 241 14.36 14.03 -1.09
C PHE A 241 12.84 14.22 -1.06
N LEU A 242 12.33 15.34 -1.56
CA LEU A 242 10.90 15.62 -1.62
C LEU A 242 10.16 14.68 -2.57
N ALA A 243 10.77 14.33 -3.71
CA ALA A 243 10.17 13.41 -4.65
C ALA A 243 10.12 11.98 -4.13
N VAL A 244 11.19 11.48 -3.50
CA VAL A 244 11.16 10.16 -2.84
C VAL A 244 10.07 10.14 -1.77
N ARG A 245 9.94 11.22 -0.99
CA ARG A 245 8.88 11.34 0.02
C ARG A 245 7.48 11.31 -0.59
N GLU A 246 7.22 12.08 -1.64
CA GLU A 246 5.93 12.08 -2.35
C GLU A 246 5.57 10.67 -2.87
N GLU A 247 6.55 9.96 -3.42
CA GLU A 247 6.38 8.58 -3.86
C GLU A 247 6.08 7.62 -2.69
N SER A 248 6.75 7.78 -1.54
CA SER A 248 6.45 6.97 -0.33
C SER A 248 5.00 7.16 0.13
N PHE A 249 4.48 8.39 0.09
CA PHE A 249 3.08 8.65 0.41
C PHE A 249 2.16 7.92 -0.57
N TYR A 250 2.42 8.00 -1.87
CA TYR A 250 1.60 7.32 -2.87
C TYR A 250 1.52 5.79 -2.64
N PHE A 251 2.65 5.14 -2.35
CA PHE A 251 2.69 3.68 -2.19
C PHE A 251 2.25 3.19 -0.80
N TYR A 252 2.22 4.05 0.21
CA TYR A 252 1.84 3.67 1.55
C TYR A 252 0.50 2.90 1.64
N PRO A 253 -0.63 3.39 1.08
CA PRO A 253 -1.91 2.66 1.14
C PRO A 253 -1.85 1.28 0.44
N VAL A 254 -1.08 1.15 -0.64
CA VAL A 254 -0.91 -0.13 -1.35
C VAL A 254 -0.25 -1.17 -0.44
N PHE A 255 0.74 -0.76 0.36
CA PHE A 255 1.40 -1.64 1.31
C PHE A 255 0.57 -1.88 2.58
N ALA A 256 -0.10 -0.85 3.08
CA ALA A 256 -0.85 -0.91 4.33
C ALA A 256 -2.16 -1.72 4.20
N CYS A 257 -2.70 -1.88 3.00
CA CYS A 257 -3.96 -2.58 2.74
C CYS A 257 -3.78 -3.79 1.82
N HIS A 258 -2.58 -4.35 1.69
CA HIS A 258 -2.28 -5.39 0.71
C HIS A 258 -3.16 -6.64 0.88
N ILE A 259 -3.27 -7.21 2.08
CA ILE A 259 -4.08 -8.41 2.36
C ILE A 259 -5.57 -8.12 2.18
N MET A 260 -6.04 -6.98 2.69
CA MET A 260 -7.43 -6.56 2.53
C MET A 260 -7.81 -6.38 1.07
N ASN A 261 -6.97 -5.68 0.30
CA ASN A 261 -7.22 -5.32 -1.09
C ASN A 261 -7.21 -6.57 -1.98
N GLU A 262 -6.18 -7.41 -1.90
CA GLU A 262 -6.13 -8.69 -2.63
C GLU A 262 -7.28 -9.61 -2.24
N GLY A 263 -7.63 -9.63 -0.96
CA GLY A 263 -8.76 -10.38 -0.45
C GLY A 263 -10.11 -9.88 -0.99
N TRP A 264 -10.32 -8.56 -1.02
CA TRP A 264 -11.58 -7.94 -1.46
C TRP A 264 -11.77 -8.14 -2.96
N ALA A 265 -10.70 -7.94 -3.73
CA ALA A 265 -10.67 -8.23 -5.15
C ALA A 265 -10.90 -9.72 -5.44
N SER A 266 -10.35 -10.62 -4.61
CA SER A 266 -10.61 -12.06 -4.71
C SER A 266 -12.06 -12.42 -4.35
N TYR A 267 -12.63 -11.78 -3.33
CA TYR A 267 -14.02 -11.99 -2.93
C TYR A 267 -14.97 -11.61 -4.08
N TRP A 268 -14.76 -10.42 -4.67
CA TRP A 268 -15.60 -9.93 -5.74
C TRP A 268 -15.37 -10.63 -7.06
N HIS A 269 -14.13 -11.00 -7.43
CA HIS A 269 -13.94 -11.74 -8.68
C HIS A 269 -14.65 -13.10 -8.67
N ALA A 270 -14.74 -13.75 -7.51
CA ALA A 270 -15.34 -15.07 -7.39
C ALA A 270 -16.86 -14.94 -7.50
N ARG A 271 -17.42 -13.90 -6.86
CA ARG A 271 -18.83 -13.52 -6.99
C ARG A 271 -19.17 -13.15 -8.43
N LEU A 272 -18.41 -12.26 -9.06
CA LEU A 272 -18.65 -11.81 -10.43
C LEU A 272 -18.61 -12.97 -11.42
N LEU A 273 -17.60 -13.84 -11.33
CA LEU A 273 -17.53 -15.03 -12.18
C LEU A 273 -18.73 -15.95 -11.97
N ARG A 274 -19.14 -16.16 -10.72
CA ARG A 274 -20.29 -17.02 -10.38
C ARG A 274 -21.61 -16.48 -10.91
N GLU A 275 -21.82 -15.17 -10.87
CA GLU A 275 -23.05 -14.51 -11.34
C GLU A 275 -23.03 -14.19 -12.84
N ALA A 276 -21.90 -14.40 -13.53
CA ALA A 276 -21.74 -14.14 -14.95
C ALA A 276 -22.37 -15.26 -15.81
N ASP A 277 -23.71 -15.26 -15.87
CA ASP A 277 -24.55 -16.18 -16.66
C ASP A 277 -24.26 -16.19 -18.17
N PHE A 278 -23.45 -15.26 -18.62
CA PHE A 278 -23.09 -15.07 -20.00
C PHE A 278 -21.78 -15.69 -20.43
N LEU A 279 -20.97 -16.18 -19.49
CA LEU A 279 -19.73 -16.85 -19.81
C LEU A 279 -20.02 -18.27 -20.33
N PRO A 280 -19.39 -18.69 -21.45
CA PRO A 280 -19.45 -20.08 -21.88
C PRO A 280 -18.92 -21.03 -20.78
N GLU A 281 -19.55 -22.20 -20.63
CA GLU A 281 -19.24 -23.16 -19.56
C GLU A 281 -17.75 -23.52 -19.48
N ASN A 282 -17.09 -23.74 -20.62
CA ASN A 282 -15.67 -24.05 -20.67
C ASN A 282 -14.79 -22.89 -20.19
N LEU A 283 -15.14 -21.66 -20.58
CA LEU A 283 -14.41 -20.46 -20.17
C LEU A 283 -14.60 -20.21 -18.67
N TYR A 284 -15.82 -20.39 -18.16
CA TYR A 284 -16.09 -20.32 -16.72
C TYR A 284 -15.26 -21.34 -15.92
N LEU A 285 -15.23 -22.61 -16.36
CA LEU A 285 -14.43 -23.65 -15.69
C LEU A 285 -12.93 -23.32 -15.68
N ASP A 286 -12.39 -22.83 -16.79
CA ASP A 286 -10.99 -22.41 -16.88
C ASP A 286 -10.69 -21.20 -15.98
N ALA A 287 -11.63 -20.24 -15.87
CA ALA A 287 -11.49 -19.07 -15.00
C ALA A 287 -11.56 -19.45 -13.51
N VAL A 288 -12.44 -20.37 -13.13
CA VAL A 288 -12.54 -20.90 -11.76
C VAL A 288 -11.29 -21.71 -11.38
N LYS A 289 -10.70 -22.43 -12.33
CA LYS A 289 -9.42 -23.09 -12.12
C LYS A 289 -8.31 -22.06 -11.84
N ALA A 290 -8.23 -21.00 -12.65
CA ALA A 290 -7.27 -19.92 -12.44
C ALA A 290 -7.46 -19.23 -11.07
N HIS A 291 -8.71 -19.00 -10.65
CA HIS A 291 -9.02 -18.52 -9.29
C HIS A 291 -8.42 -19.45 -8.22
N SER A 292 -8.67 -20.75 -8.34
CA SER A 292 -8.17 -21.75 -7.38
C SER A 292 -6.64 -21.77 -7.29
N ASP A 293 -5.94 -21.55 -8.41
CA ASP A 293 -4.48 -21.47 -8.45
C ASP A 293 -3.93 -20.21 -7.74
N VAL A 294 -4.70 -19.12 -7.73
CA VAL A 294 -4.35 -17.85 -7.06
C VAL A 294 -4.64 -17.90 -5.56
N VAL A 295 -5.83 -18.36 -5.15
CA VAL A 295 -6.27 -18.33 -3.75
C VAL A 295 -5.85 -19.55 -2.94
N ARG A 296 -5.10 -20.50 -3.52
CA ARG A 296 -4.61 -21.66 -2.76
C ARG A 296 -3.64 -21.22 -1.65
N PRO A 297 -3.66 -21.88 -0.47
CA PRO A 297 -2.62 -21.67 0.53
C PRO A 297 -1.25 -22.03 -0.05
N PHE A 298 -0.18 -21.41 0.45
CA PHE A 298 1.18 -21.84 0.09
C PHE A 298 1.41 -23.27 0.61
N ALA A 299 1.25 -24.25 -0.27
CA ALA A 299 1.68 -25.62 -0.02
C ALA A 299 3.18 -25.70 -0.32
N ALA A 300 4.02 -25.56 0.71
CA ALA A 300 5.45 -25.80 0.57
C ALA A 300 5.83 -27.05 1.36
N GLU A 301 6.00 -28.16 0.66
CA GLU A 301 6.48 -29.44 1.19
C GLU A 301 7.90 -29.38 1.78
N GLN A 302 8.63 -28.24 1.80
CA GLN A 302 9.87 -28.23 2.56
C GLN A 302 10.47 -26.93 3.08
N GLN A 303 10.30 -25.72 2.53
CA GLN A 303 11.07 -24.56 3.06
C GLN A 303 10.40 -23.17 2.96
N THR A 304 9.13 -23.07 2.57
CA THR A 304 8.42 -21.77 2.43
C THR A 304 7.30 -21.60 3.47
N ALA A 305 7.27 -22.44 4.49
CA ALA A 305 6.19 -22.58 5.48
C ALA A 305 5.95 -21.37 6.42
N LEU A 306 6.57 -20.22 6.15
CA LEU A 306 6.40 -18.99 6.93
C LEU A 306 5.76 -17.84 6.12
N ALA A 307 5.52 -18.02 4.82
CA ALA A 307 4.89 -17.00 4.00
C ALA A 307 3.37 -17.18 4.01
N VAL A 308 2.63 -16.10 4.26
CA VAL A 308 1.17 -16.04 4.12
C VAL A 308 0.84 -15.65 2.69
N ASN A 309 -0.11 -16.35 2.06
CA ASN A 309 -0.66 -15.91 0.77
C ASN A 309 -1.72 -14.82 1.04
N PRO A 310 -1.48 -13.55 0.67
CA PRO A 310 -2.43 -12.45 0.94
C PRO A 310 -3.79 -12.69 0.29
N TYR A 311 -3.81 -13.25 -0.93
CA TYR A 311 -5.04 -13.64 -1.63
C TYR A 311 -5.85 -14.64 -0.81
N HIS A 312 -5.20 -15.71 -0.32
CA HIS A 312 -5.86 -16.76 0.44
C HIS A 312 -6.42 -16.25 1.77
N LEU A 313 -5.58 -15.56 2.55
CA LEU A 313 -5.95 -15.07 3.88
C LEU A 313 -7.06 -14.01 3.76
N GLY A 314 -6.86 -13.00 2.92
CA GLY A 314 -7.82 -11.92 2.72
C GLY A 314 -9.17 -12.43 2.20
N PHE A 315 -9.16 -13.31 1.18
CA PHE A 315 -10.37 -13.92 0.64
C PHE A 315 -11.14 -14.69 1.73
N SER A 316 -10.45 -15.52 2.50
CA SER A 316 -11.06 -16.33 3.56
C SER A 316 -11.65 -15.46 4.67
N MET A 317 -10.97 -14.36 5.03
CA MET A 317 -11.48 -13.39 6.00
C MET A 317 -12.73 -12.68 5.50
N TRP A 318 -12.77 -12.24 4.24
CA TRP A 318 -13.95 -11.59 3.67
C TRP A 318 -15.13 -12.54 3.53
N GLU A 319 -14.92 -13.79 3.08
CA GLU A 319 -15.99 -14.80 3.04
C GLU A 319 -16.60 -15.01 4.42
N HIS A 320 -15.75 -15.21 5.44
CA HIS A 320 -16.18 -15.40 6.83
C HIS A 320 -16.93 -14.19 7.40
N LEU A 321 -16.42 -12.98 7.14
CA LEU A 321 -17.06 -11.74 7.57
C LEU A 321 -18.42 -11.53 6.92
N VAL A 322 -18.53 -11.74 5.61
CA VAL A 322 -19.80 -11.57 4.90
C VAL A 322 -20.81 -12.64 5.32
N GLU A 323 -20.38 -13.87 5.57
CA GLU A 323 -21.26 -14.92 6.09
C GLU A 323 -21.82 -14.57 7.48
N LYS A 324 -20.98 -14.04 8.38
CA LYS A 324 -21.38 -13.72 9.75
C LYS A 324 -22.13 -12.39 9.90
N GLN A 325 -21.72 -11.36 9.18
CA GLN A 325 -22.15 -9.97 9.42
C GLN A 325 -22.80 -9.30 8.20
N GLY A 326 -22.80 -9.96 7.04
CA GLY A 326 -23.37 -9.44 5.81
C GLY A 326 -22.45 -8.46 5.05
N ILE A 327 -22.80 -8.21 3.78
CA ILE A 327 -21.99 -7.41 2.85
C ILE A 327 -21.90 -5.93 3.25
N GLU A 328 -22.94 -5.36 3.84
CA GLU A 328 -22.94 -3.94 4.26
C GLU A 328 -21.91 -3.67 5.36
N ARG A 329 -21.78 -4.59 6.32
CA ARG A 329 -20.75 -4.48 7.34
C ARG A 329 -19.36 -4.68 6.75
N ALA A 330 -19.21 -5.60 5.81
CA ALA A 330 -17.95 -5.78 5.10
C ALA A 330 -17.52 -4.54 4.31
N ARG A 331 -18.45 -3.85 3.64
CA ARG A 331 -18.21 -2.55 2.98
C ARG A 331 -17.76 -1.47 3.97
N GLN A 332 -18.36 -1.44 5.18
CA GLN A 332 -17.92 -0.51 6.21
C GLN A 332 -16.48 -0.80 6.67
N ILE A 333 -16.14 -2.07 6.91
CA ILE A 333 -14.77 -2.50 7.27
C ILE A 333 -13.79 -2.14 6.15
N CYS A 334 -14.15 -2.39 4.89
CA CYS A 334 -13.36 -2.02 3.71
C CYS A 334 -13.05 -0.52 3.67
N ARG A 335 -13.97 0.32 4.16
CA ARG A 335 -13.80 1.78 4.21
C ARG A 335 -12.87 2.24 5.34
N GLU A 336 -12.93 1.60 6.50
CA GLU A 336 -12.40 2.13 7.77
C GLU A 336 -11.05 1.55 8.19
N GLU A 337 -10.68 0.36 7.69
CA GLU A 337 -9.54 -0.41 8.21
C GLU A 337 -8.37 -0.48 7.21
N ASP A 338 -7.18 -0.71 7.77
CA ASP A 338 -5.98 -1.18 7.08
C ASP A 338 -5.71 -2.65 7.42
N ASP A 339 -4.67 -3.27 6.86
CA ASP A 339 -4.35 -4.69 7.13
C ASP A 339 -4.15 -4.96 8.62
N PHE A 340 -3.54 -4.01 9.36
CA PHE A 340 -3.29 -4.17 10.78
C PHE A 340 -4.59 -4.25 11.56
N GLY A 341 -5.49 -3.28 11.36
CA GLY A 341 -6.81 -3.26 11.96
C GLY A 341 -7.66 -4.46 11.51
N PHE A 342 -7.61 -4.80 10.22
CA PHE A 342 -8.36 -5.90 9.65
C PHE A 342 -8.01 -7.26 10.27
N ILE A 343 -6.71 -7.57 10.35
CA ILE A 343 -6.24 -8.81 10.97
C ILE A 343 -6.54 -8.80 12.46
N ARG A 344 -6.14 -7.75 13.18
CA ARG A 344 -6.29 -7.67 14.64
C ARG A 344 -7.75 -7.77 15.08
N ASN A 345 -8.67 -7.12 14.37
CA ASN A 345 -10.05 -6.99 14.79
C ASN A 345 -10.95 -8.13 14.26
N TYR A 346 -10.60 -8.77 13.13
CA TYR A 346 -11.50 -9.69 12.42
C TYR A 346 -10.93 -11.08 12.11
N LEU A 347 -9.64 -11.34 12.33
CA LEU A 347 -9.13 -12.71 12.33
C LEU A 347 -9.51 -13.38 13.66
N ASP A 348 -10.69 -14.00 13.70
CA ASP A 348 -11.15 -14.72 14.88
C ASP A 348 -10.56 -16.13 14.99
N ARG A 349 -10.67 -16.71 16.18
CA ARG A 349 -10.16 -18.04 16.49
C ARG A 349 -10.71 -19.13 15.59
N GLU A 350 -12.01 -19.05 15.26
CA GLU A 350 -12.67 -20.04 14.41
C GLU A 350 -12.05 -20.06 13.01
N LEU A 351 -11.82 -18.87 12.43
CA LEU A 351 -11.18 -18.74 11.14
C LEU A 351 -9.71 -19.17 11.19
N ALA A 352 -8.96 -18.76 12.22
CA ALA A 352 -7.57 -19.16 12.38
C ALA A 352 -7.40 -20.69 12.50
N GLU A 353 -8.28 -21.36 13.25
CA GLU A 353 -8.32 -22.83 13.36
C GLU A 353 -8.69 -23.47 12.02
N LYS A 354 -9.67 -22.93 11.28
CA LYS A 354 -10.06 -23.40 9.94
C LYS A 354 -8.92 -23.28 8.93
N LEU A 355 -8.13 -22.20 9.01
CA LEU A 355 -6.97 -21.94 8.14
C LEU A 355 -5.71 -22.70 8.58
N GLY A 356 -5.71 -23.32 9.77
CA GLY A 356 -4.54 -24.01 10.30
C GLY A 356 -3.36 -23.07 10.54
N LEU A 357 -3.62 -21.86 11.04
CA LEU A 357 -2.55 -20.93 11.45
C LEU A 357 -1.95 -21.44 12.77
N PHE A 358 -0.67 -21.84 12.75
CA PHE A 358 0.02 -22.47 13.88
C PHE A 358 1.23 -21.66 14.36
N VAL A 359 1.64 -21.88 15.61
CA VAL A 359 2.91 -21.35 16.14
C VAL A 359 4.04 -22.30 15.74
N PHE A 360 5.07 -21.73 15.11
CA PHE A 360 6.26 -22.45 14.68
C PHE A 360 7.46 -22.01 15.51
N GLU A 361 8.31 -22.95 15.90
CA GLU A 361 9.65 -22.67 16.43
C GLU A 361 10.68 -23.16 15.41
N ALA A 362 11.59 -22.27 15.05
CA ALA A 362 12.74 -22.60 14.23
C ALA A 362 13.92 -22.92 15.15
N ARG A 363 14.47 -24.12 15.01
CA ARG A 363 15.70 -24.53 15.69
C ARG A 363 16.92 -23.97 14.98
N GLU A 364 18.05 -23.88 15.68
CA GLU A 364 19.33 -23.35 15.14
C GLU A 364 19.86 -24.13 13.93
N ASP A 365 19.40 -25.36 13.71
CA ASP A 365 19.73 -26.22 12.55
C ASP A 365 18.81 -25.99 11.34
N GLY A 366 17.84 -25.07 11.43
CA GLY A 366 16.87 -24.77 10.39
C GLY A 366 15.64 -25.69 10.37
N GLU A 367 15.51 -26.61 11.32
CA GLU A 367 14.31 -27.43 11.47
C GLU A 367 13.16 -26.57 12.05
N VAL A 368 12.07 -26.41 11.29
CA VAL A 368 10.87 -25.71 11.72
C VAL A 368 9.86 -26.74 12.25
N LYS A 369 9.49 -26.61 13.51
CA LYS A 369 8.50 -27.51 14.14
C LYS A 369 7.29 -26.70 14.62
N ILE A 370 6.10 -27.23 14.37
CA ILE A 370 4.88 -26.71 15.01
C ILE A 370 5.00 -26.95 16.52
N THR A 371 5.12 -25.89 17.30
CA THR A 371 5.25 -25.95 18.75
C THR A 371 3.93 -25.85 19.47
N GLY A 372 2.95 -25.19 18.85
CA GLY A 372 1.63 -25.01 19.43
C GLY A 372 0.58 -24.80 18.36
N ARG A 373 -0.62 -25.32 18.63
CA ARG A 373 -1.85 -24.86 17.98
C ARG A 373 -2.59 -23.83 18.84
N ASP A 374 -1.96 -23.42 19.93
CA ASP A 374 -2.53 -22.48 20.88
C ASP A 374 -2.15 -21.07 20.43
N ILE A 375 -3.16 -20.30 20.06
CA ILE A 375 -3.03 -18.91 19.59
C ILE A 375 -2.77 -17.97 20.78
N GLU A 376 -3.01 -18.43 22.02
CA GLU A 376 -2.88 -17.66 23.26
C GLU A 376 -1.54 -17.89 24.00
N ALA A 377 -0.58 -18.57 23.36
CA ALA A 377 0.67 -19.03 23.98
C ALA A 377 1.71 -17.92 24.23
#